data_AF-A0A966YFT0-F1
#
_entry.id   AF-A0A966YFT0-F1
#
_cell.length_a   1.000
_cell.length_b   1.000
_cell.length_c   1.000
_cell.angle_alpha   90.00
_cell.angle_beta   90.00
_cell.angle_gamma   90.00
#
_symmetry.space_group_name_H-M   'P 1'
#
loop_
_entity.id
_entity.type
_entity.pdbx_description
1 polymer ?
#
loop_
_entity_poly.entity_id
_entity_poly.type
_entity_poly.pdbx_seq_one_letter_code
_entity_poly.pdbx_strand_id
1 'polypeptide(L)'
;GNRLLWRQNRQRLEAEAIRDAVLAAAGTLDLTMGGPGWQDFKIEHPQHSPHYRYDLADPADRATWRRGVYRFIVRSQTQPFMTVLDCADPSMRVEKRTESLSALQALALLNNGFMVVQAEQFADRVRSEAGDDPAAQVQRAFTLALGRQPDAAETADLVALTQAHGLANTCRAIFNLNEFSFVD
;
A
#
# COMPACT_ATOMS: atom_id res chain seq x y z
N GLY A 1 -14.80 -4.70 -21.01
CA GLY A 1 -15.99 -5.56 -20.88
C GLY A 1 -15.64 -7.00 -21.22
N ASN A 2 -15.89 -7.93 -20.30
CA ASN A 2 -15.67 -9.36 -20.47
C ASN A 2 -16.86 -10.05 -21.18
N ARG A 3 -16.98 -9.84 -22.50
CA ARG A 3 -18.20 -10.24 -23.25
C ARG A 3 -18.44 -11.74 -23.32
N LEU A 4 -17.39 -12.57 -23.32
CA LEU A 4 -17.52 -14.03 -23.43
C LEU A 4 -17.50 -14.73 -22.06
N LEU A 5 -17.49 -13.96 -20.95
CA LEU A 5 -17.51 -14.46 -19.56
C LEU A 5 -16.41 -15.48 -19.20
N TRP A 6 -15.33 -15.55 -19.99
CA TRP A 6 -14.28 -16.56 -19.85
C TRP A 6 -13.20 -16.21 -18.82
N ARG A 7 -13.16 -14.95 -18.36
CA ARG A 7 -12.25 -14.46 -17.31
C ARG A 7 -13.01 -13.65 -16.26
N GLN A 8 -12.39 -13.28 -15.15
CA GLN A 8 -13.01 -12.34 -14.22
C GLN A 8 -12.93 -10.90 -14.80
N ASN A 9 -13.87 -10.03 -14.40
CA ASN A 9 -13.70 -8.60 -14.67
C ASN A 9 -12.67 -8.07 -13.67
N ARG A 10 -11.75 -7.22 -14.14
CA ARG A 10 -10.81 -6.54 -13.25
C ARG A 10 -11.55 -5.88 -12.09
N GLN A 11 -11.13 -6.20 -10.87
CA GLN A 11 -11.67 -5.61 -9.65
C GLN A 11 -10.58 -4.81 -8.97
N ARG A 12 -10.91 -3.58 -8.57
CA ARG A 12 -10.01 -2.76 -7.78
C ARG A 12 -9.94 -3.32 -6.37
N LEU A 13 -8.74 -3.34 -5.80
CA LEU A 13 -8.54 -3.70 -4.41
C LEU A 13 -9.17 -2.66 -3.48
N GLU A 14 -9.74 -3.14 -2.37
CA GLU A 14 -10.20 -2.28 -1.28
C GLU A 14 -9.00 -1.65 -0.53
N ALA A 15 -9.23 -0.55 0.18
CA ALA A 15 -8.18 0.18 0.90
C ALA A 15 -7.32 -0.72 1.82
N GLU A 16 -7.96 -1.61 2.59
CA GLU A 16 -7.27 -2.53 3.49
C GLU A 16 -6.41 -3.53 2.71
N ALA A 17 -6.91 -4.00 1.57
CA ALA A 17 -6.22 -4.95 0.72
C ALA A 17 -5.02 -4.31 0.01
N ILE A 18 -5.15 -3.06 -0.48
CA ILE A 18 -4.04 -2.28 -1.04
C ILE A 18 -2.94 -2.15 0.03
N ARG A 19 -3.30 -1.73 1.24
CA ARG A 19 -2.35 -1.56 2.33
C ARG A 19 -1.64 -2.88 2.68
N ASP A 20 -2.39 -3.96 2.83
CA ASP A 20 -1.84 -5.27 3.18
C ASP A 20 -0.99 -5.84 2.03
N ALA A 21 -1.32 -5.55 0.77
CA ALA A 21 -0.51 -5.91 -0.40
C ALA A 21 0.85 -5.18 -0.41
N VAL A 22 0.88 -3.90 -0.04
CA VAL A 22 2.15 -3.14 0.11
C VAL A 22 3.03 -3.77 1.19
N LEU A 23 2.46 -4.10 2.35
CA LEU A 23 3.18 -4.78 3.42
C LEU A 23 3.68 -6.17 2.99
N ALA A 24 2.87 -6.92 2.25
CA ALA A 24 3.21 -8.25 1.77
C ALA A 24 4.35 -8.21 0.74
N ALA A 25 4.29 -7.29 -0.22
CA ALA A 25 5.33 -7.07 -1.22
C ALA A 25 6.64 -6.61 -0.56
N ALA A 26 6.57 -5.68 0.39
CA ALA A 26 7.72 -5.23 1.17
C ALA A 26 8.29 -6.32 2.11
N GLY A 27 7.53 -7.37 2.41
CA GLY A 27 7.94 -8.44 3.32
C GLY A 27 7.84 -8.07 4.81
N THR A 28 7.05 -7.03 5.13
CA THR A 28 6.90 -6.53 6.51
C THR A 28 5.55 -6.85 7.13
N LEU A 29 4.64 -7.51 6.40
CA LEU A 29 3.31 -7.86 6.86
C LEU A 29 3.35 -8.82 8.07
N ASP A 30 2.82 -8.36 9.20
CA ASP A 30 2.56 -9.24 10.35
C ASP A 30 1.21 -9.96 10.21
N LEU A 31 1.30 -11.29 10.11
CA LEU A 31 0.18 -12.23 9.96
C LEU A 31 -0.33 -12.80 11.29
N THR A 32 0.17 -12.34 12.44
CA THR A 32 -0.26 -12.82 13.75
C THR A 32 -1.78 -12.76 13.90
N MET A 33 -2.38 -13.87 14.33
CA MET A 33 -3.83 -14.02 14.48
C MET A 33 -4.27 -13.79 15.93
N GLY A 34 -5.39 -13.09 16.12
CA GLY A 34 -5.95 -12.78 17.45
C GLY A 34 -5.13 -11.76 18.25
N GLY A 35 -5.48 -11.52 19.51
CA GLY A 35 -4.79 -10.50 20.33
C GLY A 35 -5.14 -9.05 19.98
N PRO A 36 -4.46 -8.06 20.60
CA PRO A 36 -4.83 -6.66 20.51
C PRO A 36 -4.57 -6.08 19.12
N GLY A 37 -5.45 -5.17 18.69
CA GLY A 37 -5.27 -4.43 17.44
C GLY A 37 -4.10 -3.44 17.47
N TRP A 38 -3.86 -2.78 16.35
CA TRP A 38 -2.88 -1.71 16.21
C TRP A 38 -3.56 -0.36 15.96
N GLN A 39 -2.91 0.74 16.31
CA GLN A 39 -3.43 2.09 16.10
C GLN A 39 -2.35 2.99 15.53
N ASP A 40 -2.76 3.86 14.62
CA ASP A 40 -1.97 4.89 13.96
C ASP A 40 -2.51 6.29 14.30
N PHE A 41 -3.07 6.44 15.50
CA PHE A 41 -3.48 7.71 16.05
C PHE A 41 -2.74 7.95 17.36
N LYS A 42 -2.15 9.15 17.51
CA LYS A 42 -1.80 9.65 18.83
C LYS A 42 -3.06 10.24 19.46
N ILE A 43 -3.42 9.75 20.65
CA ILE A 43 -4.61 10.19 21.38
C ILE A 43 -4.18 11.23 22.41
N GLU A 44 -4.61 12.47 22.22
CA GLU A 44 -4.45 13.55 23.20
C GLU A 44 -5.76 13.74 23.97
N HIS A 45 -5.68 14.22 25.22
CA HIS A 45 -6.84 14.43 26.11
C HIS A 45 -7.80 13.23 26.22
N PRO A 46 -7.31 12.01 26.56
CA PRO A 46 -8.13 10.80 26.52
C PRO A 46 -9.35 10.82 27.45
N GLN A 47 -9.33 11.65 28.50
CA GLN A 47 -10.37 11.67 29.53
C GLN A 47 -11.58 12.54 29.19
N HIS A 48 -11.42 13.56 28.33
CA HIS A 48 -12.47 14.51 27.97
C HIS A 48 -12.28 14.95 26.52
N SER A 49 -13.14 14.47 25.61
CA SER A 49 -13.09 14.76 24.17
C SER A 49 -11.74 14.42 23.53
N PRO A 50 -11.43 13.13 23.34
CA PRO A 50 -10.15 12.71 22.79
C PRO A 50 -9.89 13.30 21.40
N HIS A 51 -8.68 13.82 21.21
CA HIS A 51 -8.19 14.25 19.91
C HIS A 51 -7.38 13.14 19.28
N TYR A 52 -7.78 12.71 18.09
CA TYR A 52 -7.14 11.62 17.35
C TYR A 52 -6.24 12.20 16.25
N ARG A 53 -4.94 12.16 16.48
CA ARG A 53 -3.92 12.82 15.64
C ARG A 53 -3.20 11.78 14.78
N TYR A 54 -3.63 11.66 13.52
CA TYR A 54 -2.95 10.83 12.51
C TYR A 54 -1.66 11.50 12.01
N ASP A 55 -1.63 12.83 11.99
CA ASP A 55 -0.46 13.64 11.59
C ASP A 55 0.77 13.40 12.47
N LEU A 56 0.57 12.89 13.69
CA LEU A 56 1.63 12.57 14.65
C LEU A 56 1.96 11.07 14.68
N ALA A 57 1.34 10.26 13.82
CA ALA A 57 1.62 8.84 13.73
C ALA A 57 2.97 8.62 13.06
N ASP A 58 3.75 7.68 13.58
CA ASP A 58 5.01 7.27 12.96
C ASP A 58 4.72 6.21 11.89
N PRO A 59 4.92 6.50 10.58
CA PRO A 59 4.72 5.51 9.52
C PRO A 59 5.70 4.32 9.60
N ALA A 60 6.82 4.46 10.32
CA ALA A 60 7.81 3.42 10.51
C ALA A 60 7.56 2.55 11.76
N ASP A 61 6.50 2.81 12.53
CA ASP A 61 6.15 1.98 13.67
C ASP A 61 5.70 0.58 13.20
N ARG A 62 6.56 -0.41 13.44
CA ARG A 62 6.33 -1.81 13.06
C ARG A 62 5.10 -2.42 13.71
N ALA A 63 4.66 -1.90 14.87
CA ALA A 63 3.42 -2.34 15.49
C ALA A 63 2.20 -2.08 14.60
N THR A 64 2.28 -1.08 13.72
CA THR A 64 1.22 -0.78 12.76
C THR A 64 1.23 -1.72 11.55
N TRP A 65 2.34 -2.41 11.23
CA TRP A 65 2.50 -3.23 10.00
C TRP A 65 1.76 -4.57 10.02
N ARG A 66 0.81 -4.71 10.93
CA ARG A 66 -0.10 -5.82 11.02
C ARG A 66 -1.26 -5.65 10.03
N ARG A 67 -1.89 -6.78 9.66
CA ARG A 67 -3.06 -6.80 8.76
C ARG A 67 -4.10 -5.74 9.10
N GLY A 68 -4.65 -5.09 8.06
CA GLY A 68 -5.61 -3.99 8.17
C GLY A 68 -6.89 -4.33 8.92
N VAL A 69 -7.25 -5.61 8.99
CA VAL A 69 -8.41 -6.11 9.75
C VAL A 69 -8.29 -5.90 11.27
N TYR A 70 -7.07 -5.78 11.80
CA TYR A 70 -6.81 -5.53 13.22
C TYR A 70 -6.64 -4.04 13.55
N ARG A 71 -6.93 -3.14 12.60
CA ARG A 71 -6.78 -1.69 12.78
C ARG A 71 -7.81 -1.15 13.79
N PHE A 72 -7.36 -0.27 14.66
CA PHE A 72 -8.22 0.56 15.48
C PHE A 72 -8.95 1.60 14.63
N ILE A 73 -10.28 1.67 14.76
CA ILE A 73 -11.12 2.57 13.98
C ILE A 73 -11.76 3.60 14.90
N VAL A 74 -11.51 4.88 14.62
CA VAL A 74 -12.18 6.00 15.26
C VAL A 74 -13.41 6.38 14.45
N ARG A 75 -14.60 6.40 15.08
CA ARG A 75 -15.84 6.73 14.34
C ARG A 75 -15.93 8.20 13.96
N SER A 76 -15.38 9.11 14.77
CA SER A 76 -15.49 10.56 14.57
C SER A 76 -14.35 11.16 13.74
N GLN A 77 -13.28 10.41 13.47
CA GLN A 77 -12.10 10.88 12.77
C GLN A 77 -11.63 9.78 11.80
N THR A 78 -11.71 10.05 10.51
CA THR A 78 -11.25 9.09 9.51
C THR A 78 -9.73 9.13 9.37
N GLN A 79 -9.14 8.00 8.98
CA GLN A 79 -7.71 7.92 8.64
C GLN A 79 -7.51 8.37 7.18
N PRO A 80 -6.80 9.49 6.92
CA PRO A 80 -6.76 10.10 5.59
C PRO A 80 -6.32 9.16 4.46
N PHE A 81 -5.31 8.31 4.69
CA PHE A 81 -4.84 7.36 3.68
C PHE A 81 -5.93 6.37 3.26
N MET A 82 -6.65 5.81 4.23
CA MET A 82 -7.73 4.87 3.97
C MET A 82 -8.95 5.54 3.36
N THR A 83 -9.30 6.74 3.83
CA THR A 83 -10.40 7.53 3.28
C THR A 83 -10.18 7.85 1.81
N VAL A 84 -8.97 8.27 1.44
CA VAL A 84 -8.64 8.55 0.03
C VAL A 84 -8.81 7.31 -0.83
N LEU A 85 -8.52 6.12 -0.31
CA LEU A 85 -8.66 4.84 -1.01
C LEU A 85 -10.08 4.23 -0.95
N ASP A 86 -11.09 5.06 -0.67
CA ASP A 86 -12.51 4.68 -0.58
C ASP A 86 -12.84 3.66 0.54
N CYS A 87 -12.06 3.66 1.65
CA CYS A 87 -12.43 2.89 2.84
C CYS A 87 -13.80 3.34 3.38
N ALA A 88 -14.61 2.38 3.85
CA ALA A 88 -15.92 2.68 4.40
C ALA A 88 -15.83 3.65 5.60
N ASP A 89 -16.67 4.68 5.59
CA ASP A 89 -16.77 5.65 6.68
C ASP A 89 -17.38 4.97 7.93
N PRO A 90 -16.65 4.93 9.07
CA PRO A 90 -17.10 4.24 10.28
C PRO A 90 -18.23 4.96 11.04
N SER A 91 -18.55 6.21 10.67
CA SER A 91 -19.69 6.96 11.20
C SER A 91 -21.00 6.64 10.47
N MET A 92 -20.91 6.06 9.27
CA MET A 92 -22.05 5.86 8.36
C MET A 92 -22.41 4.38 8.18
N ARG A 93 -23.64 4.13 7.72
CA ARG A 93 -24.01 2.81 7.18
C ARG A 93 -23.62 2.79 5.71
N VAL A 94 -22.67 1.92 5.35
CA VAL A 94 -22.18 1.76 3.98
C VAL A 94 -22.61 0.39 3.48
N GLU A 95 -23.63 0.36 2.62
CA GLU A 95 -24.13 -0.90 2.02
C GLU A 95 -23.18 -1.44 0.96
N LYS A 96 -22.56 -0.54 0.19
CA LYS A 96 -21.60 -0.83 -0.87
C LYS A 96 -20.55 0.27 -0.89
N ARG A 97 -19.27 -0.12 -0.95
CA ARG A 97 -18.15 0.81 -1.08
C ARG A 97 -18.12 1.39 -2.49
N THR A 98 -17.80 2.67 -2.60
CA THR A 98 -17.54 3.32 -3.89
C THR A 98 -16.17 2.87 -4.39
N GLU A 99 -16.02 2.71 -5.70
CA GLU A 99 -14.72 2.49 -6.33
C GLU A 99 -14.40 3.71 -7.19
N SER A 100 -13.40 4.49 -6.77
CA SER A 100 -12.92 5.66 -7.50
C SER A 100 -11.58 5.37 -8.17
N LEU A 101 -11.27 6.13 -9.23
CA LEU A 101 -9.95 6.21 -9.84
C LEU A 101 -9.60 7.68 -10.01
N SER A 102 -9.10 8.28 -8.93
CA SER A 102 -8.82 9.72 -8.89
C SER A 102 -7.31 10.00 -8.85
N ALA A 103 -6.93 11.18 -9.35
CA ALA A 103 -5.55 11.65 -9.23
C ALA A 103 -5.09 11.75 -7.76
N LEU A 104 -6.03 12.01 -6.83
CA LEU A 104 -5.73 12.07 -5.40
C LEU A 104 -5.31 10.70 -4.84
N GLN A 105 -5.90 9.61 -5.34
CA GLN A 105 -5.51 8.25 -4.95
C GLN A 105 -4.11 7.90 -5.44
N ALA A 106 -3.81 8.19 -6.71
CA ALA A 106 -2.46 8.02 -7.24
C ALA A 106 -1.44 8.86 -6.47
N LEU A 107 -1.79 10.10 -6.11
CA LEU A 107 -0.92 10.97 -5.32
C LEU A 107 -0.70 10.45 -3.89
N ALA A 108 -1.72 9.84 -3.28
CA ALA A 108 -1.62 9.22 -1.96
C ALA A 108 -0.74 7.97 -1.99
N LEU A 109 -0.88 7.10 -3.01
CA LEU A 109 0.02 5.96 -3.19
C LEU A 109 1.47 6.39 -3.44
N LEU A 110 1.68 7.54 -4.09
CA LEU A 110 3.02 8.05 -4.35
C LEU A 110 3.69 8.72 -3.15
N ASN A 111 2.94 9.45 -2.32
CA ASN A 111 3.53 10.39 -1.34
C ASN A 111 3.19 10.12 0.13
N ASN A 112 2.25 9.23 0.43
CA ASN A 112 1.93 8.96 1.82
C ASN A 112 3.16 8.40 2.57
N GLY A 113 3.40 8.85 3.81
CA GLY A 113 4.55 8.42 4.61
C GLY A 113 4.65 6.90 4.76
N PHE A 114 3.52 6.20 4.89
CA PHE A 114 3.48 4.73 4.88
C PHE A 114 4.05 4.16 3.57
N MET A 115 3.65 4.71 2.42
CA MET A 115 4.13 4.24 1.11
C MET A 115 5.62 4.48 0.92
N VAL A 116 6.13 5.62 1.41
CA VAL A 116 7.57 5.95 1.35
C VAL A 116 8.38 4.96 2.18
N VAL A 117 8.01 4.76 3.45
CA VAL A 117 8.68 3.80 4.35
C VAL A 117 8.63 2.39 3.77
N GLN A 118 7.48 1.96 3.27
CA GLN A 118 7.33 0.62 2.72
C GLN A 118 8.07 0.42 1.40
N ALA A 119 8.26 1.47 0.59
CA ALA A 119 9.10 1.40 -0.60
C ALA A 119 10.58 1.22 -0.26
N GLU A 120 11.06 1.81 0.85
CA GLU A 120 12.41 1.58 1.36
C GLU A 120 12.57 0.13 1.84
N GLN A 121 11.64 -0.37 2.67
CA GLN A 121 11.65 -1.77 3.12
C GLN A 121 11.58 -2.75 1.94
N PHE A 122 10.78 -2.42 0.92
CA PHE A 122 10.68 -3.23 -0.28
C PHE A 122 11.98 -3.24 -1.09
N ALA A 123 12.65 -2.10 -1.23
CA ALA A 123 13.95 -2.02 -1.88
C ALA A 123 15.02 -2.83 -1.14
N ASP A 124 15.03 -2.79 0.19
CA ASP A 124 15.96 -3.60 0.98
C ASP A 124 15.71 -5.10 0.81
N ARG A 125 14.44 -5.52 0.80
CA ARG A 125 14.06 -6.90 0.47
C ARG A 125 14.55 -7.28 -0.93
N VAL A 126 14.27 -6.47 -1.94
CA VAL A 126 14.67 -6.73 -3.33
C VAL A 126 16.20 -6.84 -3.46
N ARG A 127 16.95 -5.93 -2.82
CA ARG A 127 18.42 -5.99 -2.80
C ARG A 127 18.91 -7.28 -2.13
N SER A 128 18.27 -7.71 -1.04
CA SER A 128 18.63 -8.95 -0.35
C SER A 128 18.39 -10.21 -1.19
N GLU A 129 17.38 -10.18 -2.07
CA GLU A 129 16.97 -11.33 -2.88
C GLU A 129 17.61 -11.36 -4.28
N ALA A 130 17.98 -10.21 -4.85
CA ALA A 130 18.50 -10.08 -6.22
C ALA A 130 19.95 -9.54 -6.32
N GLY A 131 20.56 -9.13 -5.21
CA GLY A 131 21.90 -8.54 -5.21
C GLY A 131 21.91 -7.11 -5.76
N ASP A 132 23.02 -6.72 -6.39
CA ASP A 132 23.28 -5.33 -6.81
C ASP A 132 23.04 -5.05 -8.32
N ASP A 133 22.61 -6.05 -9.10
CA ASP A 133 22.27 -5.85 -10.51
C ASP A 133 20.90 -5.14 -10.65
N PRO A 134 20.83 -3.91 -11.21
CA PRO A 134 19.57 -3.19 -11.36
C PRO A 134 18.53 -3.94 -12.19
N ALA A 135 18.95 -4.69 -13.22
CA ALA A 135 18.00 -5.43 -14.05
C ALA A 135 17.35 -6.58 -13.26
N ALA A 136 18.15 -7.35 -12.53
CA ALA A 136 17.67 -8.40 -11.63
C ALA A 136 16.77 -7.82 -10.50
N GLN A 137 17.15 -6.68 -9.93
CA GLN A 137 16.35 -5.98 -8.92
C GLN A 137 14.97 -5.57 -9.45
N VAL A 138 14.91 -4.97 -10.65
CA VAL A 138 13.65 -4.56 -11.29
C VAL A 138 12.76 -5.78 -11.56
N GLN A 139 13.32 -6.85 -12.13
CA GLN A 139 12.59 -8.10 -12.38
C GLN A 139 12.03 -8.70 -11.08
N ARG A 140 12.83 -8.69 -10.01
CA ARG A 140 12.40 -9.21 -8.71
C ARG A 140 11.30 -8.37 -8.09
N ALA A 141 11.44 -7.03 -8.11
CA ALA A 141 10.43 -6.11 -7.62
C ALA A 141 9.09 -6.29 -8.37
N PHE A 142 9.13 -6.41 -9.70
CA PHE A 142 7.94 -6.66 -10.51
C PHE A 142 7.26 -7.98 -10.16
N THR A 143 8.05 -9.05 -10.00
CA THR A 143 7.51 -10.37 -9.65
C THR A 143 6.85 -10.36 -8.27
N LEU A 144 7.46 -9.69 -7.28
CA LEU A 144 6.93 -9.61 -5.93
C LEU A 144 5.67 -8.74 -5.83
N ALA A 145 5.60 -7.63 -6.57
CA ALA A 145 4.50 -6.68 -6.50
C ALA A 145 3.33 -7.02 -7.45
N LEU A 146 3.62 -7.50 -8.66
CA LEU A 146 2.64 -7.68 -9.74
C LEU A 146 2.47 -9.15 -10.18
N GLY A 147 3.29 -10.07 -9.66
CA GLY A 147 3.17 -11.49 -9.98
C GLY A 147 3.61 -11.88 -11.40
N ARG A 148 4.28 -10.98 -12.14
CA ARG A 148 4.80 -11.21 -13.50
C ARG A 148 6.17 -10.59 -13.70
N GLN A 149 6.83 -10.98 -14.80
CA GLN A 149 8.04 -10.31 -15.26
C GLN A 149 7.70 -8.98 -15.97
N PRO A 150 8.56 -7.95 -15.86
CA PRO A 150 8.44 -6.76 -16.67
C PRO A 150 8.78 -7.08 -18.13
N ASP A 151 8.19 -6.35 -19.07
CA ASP A 151 8.62 -6.41 -20.47
C ASP A 151 9.94 -5.64 -20.69
N ALA A 152 10.45 -5.66 -21.92
CA ALA A 152 11.73 -5.03 -22.25
C ALA A 152 11.72 -3.50 -22.10
N ALA A 153 10.59 -2.84 -22.36
CA ALA A 153 10.45 -1.40 -22.21
C ALA A 153 10.31 -1.03 -20.73
N GLU A 154 9.45 -1.73 -20.00
CA GLU A 154 9.30 -1.59 -18.55
C GLU A 154 10.64 -1.78 -17.83
N THR A 155 11.41 -2.79 -18.22
CA THR A 155 12.74 -3.04 -17.65
C THR A 155 13.68 -1.87 -17.92
N ALA A 156 13.75 -1.38 -19.15
CA ALA A 156 14.64 -0.30 -19.53
C ALA A 156 14.32 0.99 -18.74
N ASP A 157 13.04 1.37 -18.67
CA ASP A 157 12.59 2.59 -17.98
C ASP A 157 12.86 2.51 -16.46
N LEU A 158 12.57 1.37 -15.83
CA LEU A 158 12.75 1.20 -14.39
C LEU A 158 14.21 1.03 -13.99
N VAL A 159 15.06 0.46 -14.85
CA VAL A 159 16.51 0.44 -14.63
C VAL A 159 17.06 1.86 -14.70
N ALA A 160 16.64 2.66 -15.68
CA ALA A 160 17.03 4.07 -15.78
C ALA A 160 16.58 4.86 -14.54
N LEU A 161 15.35 4.63 -14.07
CA LEU A 161 14.82 5.24 -12.84
C LEU A 161 15.64 4.82 -11.60
N THR A 162 16.00 3.55 -11.50
CA THR A 162 16.82 3.01 -10.40
C THR A 162 18.21 3.65 -10.37
N GLN A 163 18.83 3.83 -11.53
CA GLN A 163 20.15 4.46 -11.63
C GLN A 163 20.10 5.96 -11.29
N ALA A 164 19.03 6.66 -11.70
CA ALA A 164 18.90 8.09 -11.47
C ALA A 164 18.46 8.45 -10.05
N HIS A 165 17.60 7.63 -9.44
CA HIS A 165 16.91 7.97 -8.19
C HIS A 165 16.95 6.88 -7.11
N GLY A 166 17.59 5.74 -7.37
CA GLY A 166 17.71 4.64 -6.43
C GLY A 166 16.51 3.69 -6.40
N LEU A 167 16.76 2.47 -5.92
CA LEU A 167 15.80 1.37 -5.93
C LEU A 167 14.53 1.66 -5.13
N ALA A 168 14.60 2.39 -4.01
CA ALA A 168 13.44 2.76 -3.22
C ALA A 168 12.42 3.59 -4.03
N ASN A 169 12.91 4.52 -4.86
CA ASN A 169 12.04 5.30 -5.74
C ASN A 169 11.43 4.45 -6.86
N THR A 170 12.16 3.46 -7.37
CA THR A 170 11.62 2.46 -8.31
C THR A 170 10.53 1.61 -7.67
N CYS A 171 10.77 1.06 -6.48
CA CYS A 171 9.78 0.33 -5.69
C CYS A 171 8.51 1.17 -5.45
N ARG A 172 8.68 2.45 -5.12
CA ARG A 172 7.58 3.42 -4.96
C ARG A 172 6.79 3.63 -6.24
N ALA A 173 7.47 3.74 -7.39
CA ALA A 173 6.82 3.85 -8.69
C ALA A 173 6.02 2.59 -9.04
N ILE A 174 6.56 1.40 -8.74
CA ILE A 174 5.88 0.11 -8.94
C ILE A 174 4.58 0.03 -8.14
N PHE A 175 4.58 0.44 -6.86
CA PHE A 175 3.35 0.50 -6.05
C PHE A 175 2.29 1.47 -6.59
N ASN A 176 2.68 2.44 -7.40
CA ASN A 176 1.78 3.41 -8.00
C ASN A 176 1.33 3.01 -9.42
N LEU A 177 1.76 1.85 -9.92
CA LEU A 177 1.22 1.31 -11.17
C LEU A 177 -0.24 0.90 -10.97
N ASN A 178 -1.08 1.15 -11.98
CA ASN A 178 -2.48 0.74 -11.95
C ASN A 178 -2.61 -0.76 -11.67
N GLU A 179 -1.75 -1.60 -12.26
CA GLU A 179 -1.78 -3.05 -12.08
C GLU A 179 -1.66 -3.48 -10.62
N PHE A 180 -0.95 -2.72 -9.77
CA PHE A 180 -0.80 -3.04 -8.36
C PHE A 180 -2.12 -2.94 -7.56
N SER A 181 -3.04 -2.08 -8.01
CA SER A 181 -4.31 -1.81 -7.31
C SER A 181 -5.48 -2.65 -7.82
N PHE A 182 -5.25 -3.60 -8.73
CA PHE A 182 -6.30 -4.40 -9.36
C PHE A 182 -5.98 -5.89 -9.33
N VAL A 183 -7.03 -6.71 -9.29
CA VAL A 183 -6.97 -8.17 -9.47
C VAL A 183 -7.72 -8.54 -10.75
N ASP A 184 -7.11 -9.42 -11.54
CA ASP A 184 -7.58 -9.89 -12.85
C ASP A 184 -8.28 -11.26 -12.79
#